data_AF-A0AAW5EWW8-F1
#
_entry.id   AF-A0AAW5EWW8-F1
#
_cell.length_a   1.000
_cell.length_b   1.000
_cell.length_c   1.000
_cell.angle_alpha   90.00
_cell.angle_beta   90.00
_cell.angle_gamma   90.00
#
_symmetry.space_group_name_H-M   'P 1'
#
loop_
_entity.id
_entity.type
_entity.pdbx_description
1 polymer ?
#
loop_
_entity_poly.entity_id
_entity_poly.type
_entity_poly.pdbx_seq_one_letter_code
_entity_poly.pdbx_strand_id
1 'polypeptide(L)'
;MAWLMIGLVWLLAIAVAVGAAGFVRLWRRGAPARVDWVGGLLALPRRYLVDVHHVVERRPGAGRMHVLAAGGLLGSLVLVMLAMLPPLGSSRIYWGLVLACALAGMAGSALV
;
A
#
# COMPACT_ATOMS: atom_id res chain seq x y z
N MET A 1 19.09 0.97 -20.23
CA MET A 1 17.79 0.56 -19.67
C MET A 1 17.96 -0.26 -18.38
N ALA A 2 18.65 -1.41 -18.40
CA ALA A 2 18.78 -2.29 -17.22
C ALA A 2 19.40 -1.63 -15.97
N TRP A 3 20.50 -0.89 -16.12
CA TRP A 3 21.15 -0.20 -15.00
C TRP A 3 20.27 0.88 -14.34
N LEU A 4 19.43 1.56 -15.12
CA LEU A 4 18.49 2.56 -14.60
C LEU A 4 17.40 1.89 -13.76
N MET A 5 16.88 0.74 -14.22
CA MET A 5 15.89 -0.03 -13.48
C MET A 5 16.48 -0.56 -12.16
N ILE A 6 17.70 -1.09 -12.20
CA ILE A 6 18.40 -1.57 -10.99
C ILE A 6 18.61 -0.42 -10.01
N GLY A 7 19.12 0.73 -10.49
CA GLY A 7 19.33 1.91 -9.66
C GLY A 7 18.04 2.42 -9.01
N LEU A 8 16.93 2.45 -9.78
CA LEU A 8 15.61 2.86 -9.27
C LEU A 8 15.10 1.92 -8.18
N VAL A 9 15.25 0.60 -8.34
CA VAL A 9 14.83 -0.38 -7.33
C VAL A 9 15.59 -0.16 -6.01
N TRP A 10 16.91 0.05 -6.08
CA TRP A 10 17.71 0.33 -4.89
C TRP A 10 17.33 1.65 -4.23
N LEU A 11 17.08 2.69 -5.02
CA LEU A 11 16.63 3.99 -4.50
C LEU A 11 15.30 3.85 -3.74
N LEU A 12 14.33 3.12 -4.31
CA LEU A 12 13.05 2.84 -3.66
C LEU A 12 13.23 2.01 -2.38
N ALA A 13 14.09 0.98 -2.40
CA ALA A 13 14.40 0.17 -1.22
C ALA A 13 14.99 1.01 -0.08
N ILE A 14 15.90 1.93 -0.41
CA ILE A 14 16.48 2.88 0.57
C ILE A 14 15.38 3.81 1.11
N ALA A 15 14.52 4.36 0.25
CA ALA A 15 13.43 5.23 0.67
C ALA A 15 12.48 4.51 1.66
N VAL A 16 12.13 3.25 1.38
CA VAL A 16 11.33 2.41 2.29
C VAL A 16 12.07 2.18 3.61
N ALA A 17 13.36 1.84 3.58
CA ALA A 17 14.15 1.60 4.78
C ALA A 17 14.23 2.84 5.68
N VAL A 18 14.43 4.02 5.08
CA VAL A 18 14.44 5.31 5.80
C VAL A 18 13.06 5.60 6.40
N GLY A 19 11.98 5.42 5.64
CA GLY A 19 10.61 5.60 6.14
C GLY A 19 10.27 4.65 7.29
N ALA A 20 10.76 3.40 7.24
CA ALA A 20 10.53 2.39 8.28
C ALA A 20 11.27 2.69 9.60
N ALA A 21 12.34 3.49 9.58
CA ALA A 21 13.17 3.74 10.76
C ALA A 21 12.37 4.37 11.92
N GLY A 22 11.42 5.26 11.62
CA GLY A 22 10.53 5.86 12.61
C GLY A 22 9.62 4.83 13.29
N PHE A 23 9.03 3.95 12.49
CA PHE A 23 8.19 2.86 12.98
C PHE A 23 8.97 1.86 13.84
N VAL A 24 10.19 1.49 13.42
CA VAL A 24 11.06 0.61 14.20
C VAL A 24 11.40 1.23 15.56
N ARG A 25 11.71 2.53 15.60
CA ARG A 25 11.97 3.25 16.85
C ARG A 25 10.74 3.26 17.76
N LEU A 26 9.55 3.47 17.20
CA LEU A 26 8.29 3.44 17.96
C LEU A 26 8.01 2.03 18.51
N TRP A 27 8.19 0.99 17.68
CA TRP A 27 8.02 -0.40 18.07
C TRP A 27 8.91 -0.80 19.24
N ARG A 28 10.18 -0.37 19.22
CA ARG A 28 11.15 -0.62 20.29
C ARG A 28 10.79 0.07 21.62
N ARG A 29 9.90 1.06 21.63
CA ARG A 29 9.37 1.68 22.87
C ARG A 29 8.25 0.86 23.51
N GLY A 30 7.67 -0.08 22.78
CA GLY A 30 6.63 -0.97 23.30
C GLY A 30 7.16 -1.94 24.35
N ALA A 31 6.25 -2.58 25.08
CA ALA A 31 6.55 -3.63 26.04
C ALA A 31 5.98 -4.98 25.57
N PRO A 32 6.53 -6.12 26.03
CA PRO A 32 5.96 -7.42 25.75
C PRO A 32 4.49 -7.48 26.19
N ALA A 33 3.61 -7.93 25.30
CA ALA A 33 2.19 -8.15 25.59
C ALA A 33 1.90 -9.66 25.55
N ARG A 34 1.03 -10.15 26.45
CA ARG A 34 0.48 -11.50 26.32
C ARG A 34 -0.46 -11.54 25.13
N VAL A 35 -0.15 -12.37 24.13
CA VAL A 35 -0.94 -12.53 22.91
C VAL A 35 -1.72 -13.83 22.99
N ASP A 36 -3.05 -13.75 22.91
CA ASP A 36 -3.90 -14.90 22.63
C ASP A 36 -3.85 -15.19 21.13
N TRP A 37 -3.02 -16.17 20.76
CA TRP A 37 -2.80 -16.53 19.37
C TRP A 37 -4.06 -17.08 18.71
N VAL A 38 -4.78 -17.98 19.39
CA VAL A 38 -5.92 -18.68 18.80
C VAL A 38 -7.13 -17.76 18.74
N GLY A 39 -7.51 -17.14 19.87
CA GLY A 39 -8.63 -16.20 19.88
C GLY A 39 -8.34 -14.95 19.05
N GLY A 40 -7.08 -14.51 19.00
CA GLY A 40 -6.64 -13.41 18.15
C GLY A 40 -6.81 -13.69 16.66
N LEU A 41 -6.40 -14.89 16.20
CA LEU A 41 -6.58 -15.33 14.80
C LEU A 41 -8.06 -15.49 14.43
N LEU A 42 -8.86 -16.08 15.31
CA LEU A 42 -10.30 -16.24 15.08
C LEU A 42 -11.03 -14.90 15.00
N ALA A 43 -10.57 -13.88 15.75
CA ALA A 43 -11.12 -12.54 15.70
C ALA A 43 -10.63 -11.71 14.50
N LEU A 44 -9.57 -12.14 13.81
CA LEU A 44 -8.89 -11.38 12.77
C LEU A 44 -9.81 -10.99 11.60
N PRO A 45 -10.72 -11.85 11.08
CA PRO A 45 -11.60 -11.48 9.97
C PRO A 45 -12.46 -10.26 10.31
N ARG A 46 -13.11 -10.25 11.49
CA ARG A 46 -13.94 -9.12 11.91
C ARG A 46 -13.08 -7.88 12.21
N ARG A 47 -11.97 -8.05 12.93
CA ARG A 47 -11.09 -6.94 13.29
C ARG A 47 -10.54 -6.23 12.06
N TYR A 48 -10.21 -7.00 11.02
CA TYR A 48 -9.63 -6.48 9.79
C TYR A 48 -10.67 -5.95 8.80
N LEU A 49 -11.84 -6.59 8.70
CA LEU A 49 -12.86 -6.18 7.72
C LEU A 49 -13.78 -5.09 8.26
N VAL A 50 -13.98 -5.02 9.58
CA VAL A 50 -14.98 -4.13 10.20
C VAL A 50 -14.32 -3.17 11.18
N ASP A 51 -13.70 -3.70 12.24
CA ASP A 51 -13.32 -2.86 13.37
C ASP A 51 -12.23 -1.84 13.01
N VAL A 52 -11.26 -2.22 12.17
CA VAL A 52 -10.20 -1.30 11.72
C VAL A 52 -10.74 -0.12 10.92
N HIS A 53 -11.78 -0.32 10.10
CA HIS A 53 -12.36 0.75 9.30
C HIS A 53 -13.01 1.81 10.19
N HIS A 54 -13.76 1.38 11.21
CA HIS A 54 -14.32 2.29 12.22
C HIS A 54 -13.26 3.05 13.02
N VAL A 55 -12.07 2.48 13.21
CA VAL A 55 -10.96 3.17 13.89
C VAL A 55 -10.28 4.16 12.96
N VAL A 56 -9.97 3.75 11.73
CA VAL A 56 -9.29 4.56 10.72
C VAL A 56 -10.13 5.77 10.33
N GLU A 57 -11.45 5.61 10.18
CA GLU A 57 -12.37 6.68 9.81
C GLU A 57 -12.43 7.83 10.83
N ARG A 58 -12.01 7.59 12.08
CA ARG A 58 -11.91 8.67 13.10
C ARG A 58 -10.89 9.74 12.73
N ARG A 59 -9.94 9.42 11.85
CA ARG A 59 -8.99 10.38 11.28
C ARG A 59 -9.25 10.50 9.78
N PRO A 60 -9.92 11.56 9.32
CA PRO A 60 -10.31 11.71 7.91
C PRO A 60 -9.13 11.60 6.93
N GLY A 61 -7.94 12.07 7.32
CA GLY A 61 -6.71 11.90 6.53
C GLY A 61 -6.31 10.43 6.34
N ALA A 62 -6.39 9.61 7.38
CA ALA A 62 -6.06 8.19 7.33
C ALA A 62 -7.08 7.39 6.49
N GLY A 63 -8.36 7.72 6.58
CA GLY A 63 -9.40 7.12 5.73
C GLY A 63 -9.17 7.42 4.24
N ARG A 64 -8.90 8.68 3.89
CA ARG A 64 -8.60 9.09 2.50
C ARG A 64 -7.28 8.50 2.00
N MET A 65 -6.24 8.48 2.85
CA MET A 65 -4.99 7.79 2.55
C MET A 65 -5.26 6.35 2.16
N HIS A 66 -6.02 5.61 2.97
CA HIS A 66 -6.27 4.20 2.76
C HIS A 66 -6.98 3.93 1.44
N VAL A 67 -8.03 4.69 1.13
CA VAL A 67 -8.76 4.56 -0.14
C VAL A 67 -7.84 4.80 -1.34
N LEU A 68 -7.02 5.86 -1.31
CA LEU A 68 -6.09 6.16 -2.40
C LEU A 68 -4.99 5.12 -2.52
N ALA A 69 -4.33 4.76 -1.41
CA ALA A 69 -3.25 3.79 -1.39
C ALA A 69 -3.71 2.39 -1.81
N ALA A 70 -4.75 1.86 -1.17
CA ALA A 70 -5.28 0.53 -1.46
C ALA A 70 -5.98 0.49 -2.83
N GLY A 71 -6.80 1.49 -3.15
CA GLY A 71 -7.52 1.57 -4.42
C GLY A 71 -6.57 1.79 -5.60
N GLY A 72 -5.55 2.63 -5.47
CA GLY A 72 -4.52 2.84 -6.47
C GLY A 72 -3.67 1.59 -6.73
N LEU A 73 -3.26 0.89 -5.66
CA LEU A 73 -2.55 -0.39 -5.78
C LEU A 73 -3.42 -1.47 -6.43
N LEU A 74 -4.63 -1.71 -5.93
CA LEU A 74 -5.54 -2.71 -6.49
C LEU A 74 -5.90 -2.40 -7.94
N GLY A 75 -6.22 -1.13 -8.24
CA GLY A 75 -6.52 -0.68 -9.59
C GLY A 75 -5.35 -0.89 -10.54
N SER A 76 -4.13 -0.50 -10.14
CA SER A 76 -2.93 -0.72 -10.97
C SER A 76 -2.62 -2.20 -11.17
N LEU A 77 -2.77 -3.05 -10.16
CA LEU A 77 -2.56 -4.51 -10.28
C LEU A 77 -3.55 -5.14 -11.26
N VAL A 78 -4.85 -4.84 -11.12
CA VAL A 78 -5.89 -5.36 -12.01
C VAL A 78 -5.65 -4.91 -13.45
N LEU A 79 -5.32 -3.63 -13.65
CA LEU A 79 -5.01 -3.10 -14.98
C LEU A 79 -3.72 -3.72 -15.55
N VAL A 80 -2.67 -3.93 -14.76
CA VAL A 80 -1.47 -4.63 -15.26
C VAL A 80 -1.80 -6.06 -15.67
N MET A 81 -2.64 -6.78 -14.92
CA MET A 81 -3.08 -8.13 -15.31
C MET A 81 -3.87 -8.12 -16.62
N LEU A 82 -4.77 -7.16 -16.80
CA LEU A 82 -5.55 -7.00 -18.03
C LEU A 82 -4.68 -6.56 -19.23
N ALA A 83 -3.48 -6.00 -18.99
CA ALA A 83 -2.53 -5.68 -20.06
C ALA A 83 -2.03 -6.93 -20.82
N MET A 84 -2.23 -8.13 -20.27
CA MET A 84 -1.92 -9.40 -20.95
C MET A 84 -2.79 -9.62 -22.19
N LEU A 85 -3.94 -8.92 -22.31
CA LEU A 85 -4.71 -8.90 -23.54
C LEU A 85 -3.98 -8.04 -24.58
N PRO A 86 -3.60 -8.58 -25.76
CA PRO A 86 -2.81 -7.85 -26.77
C PRO A 86 -3.31 -6.44 -27.14
N PRO A 87 -4.63 -6.18 -27.31
CA PRO A 87 -5.09 -4.83 -27.65
C PRO A 87 -4.88 -3.82 -26.51
N LEU A 88 -4.92 -4.26 -25.24
CA LEU A 88 -4.72 -3.40 -24.09
C LEU A 88 -3.24 -3.13 -23.83
N GLY A 89 -2.40 -4.17 -23.91
CA GLY A 89 -0.96 -4.07 -23.69
C GLY A 89 -0.23 -3.13 -24.67
N SER A 90 -0.77 -2.96 -25.88
CA SER A 90 -0.20 -2.09 -26.92
C SER A 90 -0.64 -0.62 -26.79
N SER A 91 -1.64 -0.32 -25.94
CA SER A 91 -2.26 1.00 -25.85
C SER A 91 -1.52 1.92 -24.88
N ARG A 92 -1.04 3.07 -25.36
CA ARG A 92 -0.41 4.10 -24.51
C ARG A 92 -1.37 4.73 -23.51
N ILE A 93 -2.63 4.92 -23.91
CA ILE A 93 -3.68 5.46 -23.03
C ILE A 93 -3.91 4.50 -21.86
N TYR A 94 -3.92 3.20 -22.15
CA TYR A 94 -4.08 2.16 -21.15
C TYR A 94 -2.96 2.18 -20.10
N TRP A 95 -1.70 2.28 -20.55
CA TRP A 95 -0.56 2.43 -19.63
C TRP A 95 -0.58 3.76 -18.87
N GLY A 96 -1.13 4.83 -19.47
CA GLY A 96 -1.42 6.09 -18.77
C GLY A 96 -2.41 5.91 -17.61
N LEU A 97 -3.44 5.08 -17.79
CA LEU A 97 -4.39 4.74 -16.73
C LEU A 97 -3.74 3.92 -15.62
N VAL A 98 -2.92 2.91 -15.97
CA VAL A 98 -2.12 2.15 -15.00
C VAL A 98 -1.26 3.08 -14.15
N LEU A 99 -0.54 4.01 -14.80
CA LEU A 99 0.32 4.98 -14.14
C LEU A 99 -0.51 5.92 -13.25
N ALA A 100 -1.67 6.40 -13.70
CA ALA A 100 -2.54 7.25 -12.91
C ALA A 100 -3.00 6.56 -11.61
N CYS A 101 -3.40 5.28 -11.68
CA CYS A 101 -3.73 4.50 -10.49
C CYS A 101 -2.54 4.34 -9.54
N ALA A 102 -1.35 4.05 -10.08
CA ALA A 102 -0.13 3.92 -9.28
C ALA A 102 0.24 5.24 -8.58
N LEU A 103 0.17 6.37 -9.30
CA LEU A 103 0.43 7.71 -8.76
C LEU A 103 -0.61 8.12 -7.71
N ALA A 104 -1.89 7.81 -7.92
CA ALA A 104 -2.92 8.02 -6.91
C ALA A 104 -2.61 7.24 -5.62
N GLY A 105 -2.15 5.99 -5.76
CA GLY A 105 -1.68 5.17 -4.64
C GLY A 105 -0.54 5.83 -3.85
N MET A 106 0.48 6.32 -4.56
CA MET A 106 1.62 7.02 -3.96
C MET A 106 1.19 8.33 -3.30
N ALA A 107 0.33 9.12 -3.95
CA ALA A 107 -0.18 10.39 -3.41
C ALA A 107 -0.96 10.18 -2.11
N GLY A 108 -1.68 9.05 -1.99
CA GLY A 108 -2.36 8.66 -0.76
C GLY A 108 -1.45 8.66 0.47
N SER A 109 -0.20 8.18 0.32
CA SER A 109 0.76 8.08 1.43
C SER A 109 1.16 9.43 2.05
N ALA A 110 0.90 10.55 1.37
CA ALA A 110 1.19 11.89 1.88
C ALA A 110 0.08 12.46 2.80
N LEU A 111 -1.03 11.74 3.00
CA LEU A 111 -2.20 12.22 3.75
C LEU A 111 -2.20 11.82 5.24
N VAL A 112 -1.07 11.32 5.78
CA VAL A 112 -0.91 10.84 7.16
C VAL A 112 0.15 11.60 7.93
#